data_AF-A0A7S2BNI7-F1
#
_entry.id   AF-A0A7S2BNI7-F1
#
_cell.length_a   1.000
_cell.length_b   1.000
_cell.length_c   1.000
_cell.angle_alpha   90.00
_cell.angle_beta   90.00
_cell.angle_gamma   90.00
#
_symmetry.space_group_name_H-M   'P 1'
#
loop_
_entity.id
_entity.type
_entity.pdbx_description
1 polymer ?
#
loop_
_entity_poly.entity_id
_entity_poly.type
_entity_poly.pdbx_seq_one_letter_code
_entity_poly.pdbx_strand_id
1 'polypeptide(L)'
;GDGAATLGLVHISQIRDGFVEHPADEAEVGQSVMVRVVEAIPETGKLKLSMKPYAGPKDYTRVGDQDISGFLDVDPSMWLEARVHHTAPFGVFAQIEPPAGGEKVMGLVHVTEIREGFVTDPSEEVEVDQMIKVRVARVDPSTGRLSLSMKSA
;
A
#
# COMPACT_ATOMS: atom_id res chain seq x y z
N GLY A 1 -13.88 -24.86 17.23
CA GLY A 1 -14.75 -25.42 16.19
C GLY A 1 -13.83 -25.97 15.12
N ASP A 2 -13.91 -27.27 14.86
CA ASP A 2 -13.01 -27.99 13.98
C ASP A 2 -13.09 -27.46 12.55
N GLY A 3 -12.11 -26.63 12.17
CA GLY A 3 -11.91 -26.24 10.79
C GLY A 3 -11.42 -27.46 10.02
N ALA A 4 -12.16 -27.88 8.99
CA ALA A 4 -11.73 -28.95 8.12
C ALA A 4 -10.34 -28.60 7.55
N ALA A 5 -9.36 -29.50 7.74
CA ALA A 5 -8.03 -29.32 7.18
C ALA A 5 -8.11 -29.50 5.66
N THR A 6 -8.05 -28.39 4.93
CA THR A 6 -8.03 -28.37 3.47
C THR A 6 -6.60 -28.32 2.96
N LEU A 7 -6.27 -29.19 2.00
CA LEU A 7 -4.96 -29.19 1.36
C LEU A 7 -4.82 -27.96 0.46
N GLY A 8 -3.80 -27.14 0.73
CA GLY A 8 -3.42 -26.01 -0.10
C GLY A 8 -2.00 -26.15 -0.66
N LEU A 9 -1.74 -25.52 -1.79
CA LEU A 9 -0.43 -25.51 -2.45
C LEU A 9 0.09 -24.08 -2.51
N VAL A 10 1.30 -23.87 -1.99
CA VAL A 10 2.07 -22.64 -2.24
C VAL A 10 2.89 -22.87 -3.49
N HIS A 11 2.62 -22.11 -4.55
CA HIS A 11 3.45 -22.15 -5.76
C HIS A 11 4.80 -21.46 -5.48
N ILE A 12 5.89 -21.89 -6.10
CA ILE A 12 7.24 -21.34 -5.84
C ILE A 12 7.32 -19.82 -6.04
N SER A 13 6.58 -19.29 -7.03
CA SER A 13 6.48 -17.85 -7.29
C SER A 13 5.68 -17.06 -6.23
N GLN A 14 5.13 -17.74 -5.22
CA GLN A 14 4.35 -17.19 -4.12
C GLN A 14 5.07 -17.34 -2.77
N ILE A 15 6.35 -17.70 -2.77
CA ILE A 15 7.15 -17.82 -1.55
C ILE A 15 7.73 -16.44 -1.14
N ARG A 16 8.46 -15.77 -2.04
CA ARG A 16 9.02 -14.42 -1.83
C ARG A 16 9.13 -13.64 -3.15
N ASP A 17 9.42 -12.35 -3.09
CA ASP A 17 9.76 -11.57 -4.28
C ASP A 17 11.18 -11.89 -4.76
N GLY A 18 11.38 -11.87 -6.08
CA GLY A 18 12.61 -12.37 -6.71
C GLY A 18 12.59 -13.86 -7.04
N PHE A 19 13.75 -14.39 -7.47
CA PHE A 19 13.90 -15.79 -7.86
C PHE A 19 14.11 -16.69 -6.64
N VAL A 20 13.44 -17.85 -6.64
CA VAL A 20 13.63 -18.93 -5.67
C VAL A 20 14.05 -20.16 -6.47
N GLU A 21 15.26 -20.66 -6.20
CA GLU A 21 15.84 -21.80 -6.90
C GLU A 21 15.33 -23.13 -6.31
N HIS A 22 15.29 -23.24 -4.98
CA HIS A 22 14.72 -24.37 -4.28
C HIS A 22 13.78 -23.93 -3.13
N PRO A 23 12.55 -24.45 -3.06
CA PRO A 23 11.60 -24.09 -1.99
C PRO A 23 12.05 -24.53 -0.59
N ALA A 24 12.96 -25.51 -0.51
CA ALA A 24 13.55 -25.98 0.75
C ALA A 24 14.49 -24.94 1.40
N ASP A 25 14.94 -23.92 0.65
CA ASP A 25 15.75 -22.82 1.20
C ASP A 25 14.91 -21.84 2.03
N GLU A 26 13.58 -21.93 1.93
CA GLU A 26 12.63 -20.94 2.49
C GLU A 26 11.70 -21.54 3.56
N ALA A 27 11.49 -22.86 3.56
CA ALA A 27 10.71 -23.55 4.57
C ALA A 27 11.13 -25.02 4.74
N GLU A 28 11.20 -25.46 5.99
CA GLU A 28 11.52 -26.84 6.35
C GLU A 28 10.24 -27.69 6.57
N VAL A 29 10.34 -28.99 6.32
CA VAL A 29 9.25 -29.94 6.57
C VAL A 29 8.95 -29.97 8.08
N GLY A 30 7.74 -29.58 8.46
CA GLY A 30 7.29 -29.48 9.86
C GLY A 30 7.29 -28.06 10.43
N GLN A 31 7.80 -27.08 9.70
CA GLN A 31 7.73 -25.67 10.06
C GLN A 31 6.31 -25.13 9.89
N SER A 32 5.79 -24.44 10.90
CA SER A 32 4.57 -23.65 10.77
C SER A 32 4.87 -22.35 10.04
N VAL A 33 4.23 -22.14 8.89
CA VAL A 33 4.40 -20.93 8.06
C VAL A 33 3.09 -20.16 7.99
N MET A 34 3.16 -18.83 8.02
CA MET A 34 1.99 -17.99 7.76
C MET A 34 1.71 -17.94 6.27
N VAL A 35 0.47 -18.23 5.89
CA VAL A 35 0.04 -18.27 4.49
C VAL A 35 -1.30 -17.57 4.34
N ARG A 36 -1.50 -16.94 3.17
CA ARG A 36 -2.81 -16.39 2.77
C ARG A 36 -3.41 -17.22 1.64
N VAL A 37 -4.74 -17.27 1.58
CA VAL A 37 -5.47 -17.86 0.44
C VAL A 37 -5.48 -16.84 -0.70
N VAL A 38 -4.94 -17.23 -1.85
CA VAL A 38 -4.94 -16.43 -3.08
C VAL A 38 -6.18 -16.75 -3.92
N GLU A 39 -6.52 -18.03 -4.01
CA GLU A 39 -7.61 -18.52 -4.84
C GLU A 39 -8.15 -19.80 -4.23
N ALA A 40 -9.47 -19.93 -4.17
CA ALA A 40 -10.13 -21.19 -3.86
C ALA A 40 -10.64 -21.79 -5.17
N ILE A 41 -10.35 -23.08 -5.40
CA ILE A 41 -10.79 -23.82 -6.60
C ILE A 41 -11.92 -24.75 -6.17
N PRO A 42 -13.19 -24.32 -6.23
CA PRO A 42 -14.32 -25.04 -5.63
C PRO A 42 -14.50 -26.43 -6.24
N GLU A 43 -14.16 -26.57 -7.53
CA GLU A 43 -14.27 -27.80 -8.30
C GLU A 43 -13.37 -28.93 -7.78
N THR A 44 -12.25 -28.59 -7.14
CA THR A 44 -11.27 -29.57 -6.64
C THR A 44 -11.09 -29.52 -5.13
N GLY A 45 -11.73 -28.57 -4.45
CA GLY A 45 -11.54 -28.30 -3.02
C GLY A 45 -10.14 -27.84 -2.66
N LYS A 46 -9.31 -27.44 -3.64
CA LYS A 46 -7.92 -27.01 -3.41
C LYS A 46 -7.84 -25.51 -3.19
N LEU A 47 -6.86 -25.10 -2.38
CA LEU A 47 -6.52 -23.71 -2.15
C LEU A 47 -5.15 -23.39 -2.77
N LYS A 48 -5.05 -22.28 -3.51
CA LYS A 48 -3.76 -21.67 -3.84
C LYS A 48 -3.36 -20.75 -2.69
N LEU A 49 -2.16 -20.94 -2.17
CA LEU A 49 -1.65 -20.24 -1.01
C LEU A 49 -0.44 -19.38 -1.38
N SER A 50 -0.18 -18.34 -0.60
CA SER A 50 0.99 -17.46 -0.74
C SER A 50 1.63 -17.19 0.61
N MET A 51 2.96 -17.32 0.67
CA MET A 51 3.79 -16.98 1.84
C MET A 51 4.39 -15.58 1.74
N LYS A 52 4.24 -14.91 0.59
CA LYS A 52 4.67 -13.52 0.44
C LYS A 52 4.00 -12.64 1.51
N PRO A 53 4.74 -11.69 2.11
CA PRO A 53 4.12 -10.66 2.91
C PRO A 53 3.00 -10.00 2.10
N TYR A 54 1.93 -9.59 2.77
CA TYR A 54 0.79 -8.93 2.12
C TYR A 54 1.24 -7.65 1.42
N ALA A 55 1.63 -7.75 0.15
CA ALA A 55 1.35 -6.74 -0.84
C ALA A 55 -0.07 -7.07 -1.29
N GLY A 56 -1.07 -6.44 -0.66
CA GLY A 56 -2.47 -6.75 -0.91
C GLY A 56 -2.88 -6.74 -2.38
N PRO A 57 -4.13 -7.11 -2.71
CA PRO A 57 -4.76 -6.50 -3.88
C PRO A 57 -4.46 -5.00 -3.85
N LYS A 58 -4.11 -4.40 -4.99
CA LYS A 58 -3.82 -2.97 -5.10
C LYS A 58 -4.83 -2.13 -4.31
N ASP A 59 -4.52 -1.83 -3.05
CA ASP A 59 -5.42 -1.19 -2.11
C ASP A 59 -5.30 0.33 -2.27
N TYR A 60 -5.51 0.82 -3.50
CA TYR A 60 -5.96 2.20 -3.69
C TYR A 60 -7.39 2.36 -3.15
N THR A 61 -8.06 1.26 -2.81
CA THR A 61 -9.46 1.17 -2.42
C THR A 61 -9.76 1.74 -1.04
N ARG A 62 -8.80 1.81 -0.11
CA ARG A 62 -9.07 2.59 1.10
C ARG A 62 -9.14 4.07 0.82
N VAL A 63 -8.55 4.59 -0.25
CA VAL A 63 -8.67 6.00 -0.64
C VAL A 63 -10.11 6.33 -1.12
N GLY A 64 -10.98 5.33 -1.28
CA GLY A 64 -12.37 5.49 -1.74
C GLY A 64 -13.38 5.97 -0.69
N ASP A 65 -13.13 5.64 0.58
CA ASP A 65 -14.17 5.54 1.62
C ASP A 65 -13.76 6.29 2.91
N GLN A 66 -12.82 7.23 2.78
CA GLN A 66 -12.30 8.00 3.92
C GLN A 66 -13.04 9.32 4.04
N ASP A 67 -13.25 9.76 5.28
CA ASP A 67 -13.70 11.13 5.52
C ASP A 67 -12.55 12.11 5.26
N ILE A 68 -12.56 12.73 4.09
CA ILE A 68 -11.60 13.76 3.69
C ILE A 68 -12.13 15.19 3.92
N SER A 69 -13.26 15.34 4.60
CA SER A 69 -13.91 16.65 4.80
C SER A 69 -13.00 17.65 5.52
N GLY A 70 -12.14 17.17 6.41
CA GLY A 70 -11.12 17.98 7.09
C GLY A 70 -10.06 18.61 6.18
N PHE A 71 -10.00 18.22 4.89
CA PHE A 71 -9.06 18.77 3.91
C PHE A 71 -9.70 19.75 2.91
N LEU A 72 -11.03 19.90 2.90
CA LEU A 72 -11.76 20.71 1.92
C LEU A 72 -11.35 22.18 1.91
N ASP A 73 -11.12 22.75 3.09
CA ASP A 73 -10.79 24.17 3.29
C ASP A 73 -9.30 24.42 3.56
N VAL A 74 -8.44 23.43 3.28
CA VAL A 74 -7.00 23.56 3.48
C VAL A 74 -6.40 24.46 2.41
N ASP A 75 -5.62 25.46 2.84
CA ASP A 75 -4.87 26.32 1.94
C ASP A 75 -3.89 25.48 1.10
N PRO A 76 -3.96 25.51 -0.24
CA PRO A 76 -3.08 24.72 -1.10
C PRO A 76 -1.59 25.02 -0.96
N SER A 77 -1.21 26.15 -0.35
CA SER A 77 0.17 26.53 -0.04
C SER A 77 0.64 26.06 1.35
N MET A 78 -0.27 25.56 2.18
CA MET A 78 0.05 25.04 3.51
C MET A 78 0.81 23.72 3.39
N TRP A 79 1.94 23.67 4.10
CA TRP A 79 2.72 22.44 4.29
C TRP A 79 2.25 21.68 5.52
N LEU A 80 1.98 20.40 5.32
CA LEU A 80 1.56 19.43 6.32
C LEU A 80 2.58 18.28 6.38
N GLU A 81 2.65 17.62 7.52
CA GLU A 81 3.46 16.42 7.69
C GLU A 81 2.65 15.17 7.33
N ALA A 82 3.26 14.27 6.55
CA ALA A 82 2.68 12.99 6.21
C ALA A 82 3.69 11.87 6.43
N ARG A 83 3.23 10.72 6.91
CA ARG A 83 4.05 9.52 7.09
C ARG A 83 3.93 8.62 5.87
N VAL A 84 5.04 8.32 5.21
CA VAL A 84 5.06 7.39 4.08
C VAL A 84 4.63 6.01 4.57
N HIS A 85 3.63 5.43 3.90
CA HIS A 85 3.13 4.10 4.21
C HIS A 85 3.66 3.06 3.21
N HIS A 86 3.67 3.40 1.92
CA HIS A 86 4.29 2.58 0.87
C HIS A 86 4.50 3.38 -0.41
N THR A 87 5.32 2.85 -1.31
CA THR A 87 5.54 3.38 -2.65
C THR A 87 4.97 2.43 -3.70
N ALA A 88 4.66 2.99 -4.87
CA ALA A 88 4.27 2.27 -6.07
C ALA A 88 4.95 2.94 -7.27
N PRO A 89 5.05 2.29 -8.44
CA PRO A 89 5.74 2.87 -9.59
C PRO A 89 5.20 4.23 -10.07
N PHE A 90 3.96 4.59 -9.72
CA PHE A 90 3.34 5.86 -10.10
C PHE A 90 3.27 6.90 -8.96
N GLY A 91 3.74 6.57 -7.75
CA GLY A 91 3.72 7.54 -6.65
C GLY A 91 3.97 6.97 -5.25
N VAL A 92 3.84 7.86 -4.27
CA VAL A 92 4.01 7.58 -2.84
C VAL A 92 2.67 7.72 -2.14
N PHE A 93 2.30 6.72 -1.34
CA PHE A 93 1.13 6.76 -0.49
C PHE A 93 1.55 7.17 0.93
N ALA A 94 1.03 8.28 1.41
CA ALA A 94 1.37 8.82 2.71
C ALA A 94 0.11 9.08 3.55
N GLN A 95 0.19 8.77 4.83
CA GLN A 95 -0.86 9.05 5.81
C GLN A 95 -0.70 10.46 6.35
N ILE A 96 -1.77 11.24 6.33
CA ILE A 96 -1.80 12.66 6.69
C ILE A 96 -2.98 12.95 7.63
N GLU A 97 -2.80 13.91 8.52
CA GLU A 97 -3.83 14.37 9.45
C GLU A 97 -4.35 15.76 9.02
N PRO A 98 -5.67 16.02 9.13
CA PRO A 98 -6.20 17.36 8.87
C PRO A 98 -5.61 18.40 9.85
N PRO A 99 -5.36 19.64 9.42
CA PRO A 99 -4.80 20.67 10.29
C PRO A 99 -5.73 21.07 11.46
N ALA A 100 -7.04 20.88 11.30
CA ALA A 100 -8.03 21.09 12.37
C ALA A 100 -8.11 19.91 13.36
N GLY A 101 -7.27 18.89 13.19
CA GLY A 101 -7.41 17.59 13.86
C GLY A 101 -8.50 16.72 13.21
N GLY A 102 -8.44 15.41 13.44
CA GLY A 102 -9.43 14.47 12.89
C GLY A 102 -8.83 13.09 12.63
N GLU A 103 -9.55 12.28 11.86
CA GLU A 103 -9.04 10.99 11.43
C GLU A 103 -7.93 11.15 10.39
N LYS A 104 -6.90 10.32 10.52
CA LYS A 104 -5.81 10.29 9.53
C LYS A 104 -6.28 9.60 8.27
N VAL A 105 -5.96 10.20 7.14
CA VAL A 105 -6.33 9.71 5.81
C VAL A 105 -5.10 9.36 4.98
N MET A 106 -5.27 8.54 3.95
CA MET A 106 -4.25 8.25 2.96
C MET A 106 -4.36 9.21 1.78
N GLY A 107 -3.27 9.90 1.47
CA GLY A 107 -3.11 10.68 0.24
C GLY A 107 -2.07 10.07 -0.70
N LEU A 108 -2.11 10.49 -1.96
CA LEU A 108 -1.18 10.07 -3.01
C LEU A 108 -0.35 11.27 -3.48
N VAL A 109 0.98 11.15 -3.39
CA VAL A 109 1.92 12.00 -4.13
C VAL A 109 2.22 11.29 -5.45
N HIS A 110 1.74 11.82 -6.56
CA HIS A 110 2.08 11.27 -7.89
C HIS A 110 3.58 11.48 -8.18
N VAL A 111 4.21 10.63 -9.00
CA VAL A 111 5.65 10.75 -9.34
C VAL A 111 6.07 12.15 -9.82
N THR A 112 5.18 12.85 -10.53
CA THR A 112 5.41 14.23 -11.02
C THR A 112 5.41 15.29 -9.92
N GLU A 113 4.88 14.94 -8.75
CA GLU A 113 4.71 15.79 -7.59
C GLU A 113 5.70 15.49 -6.46
N ILE A 114 6.64 14.56 -6.65
CA ILE A 114 7.65 14.19 -5.63
C ILE A 114 8.78 15.23 -5.57
N ARG A 115 9.29 15.67 -6.73
CA ARG A 115 10.34 16.69 -6.83
C ARG A 115 10.36 17.36 -8.19
N GLU A 116 11.22 18.35 -8.36
CA GLU A 116 11.56 18.87 -9.69
C GLU A 116 12.40 17.86 -10.48
N GLY A 117 12.12 17.74 -11.77
CA GLY A 117 12.77 16.76 -12.65
C GLY A 117 12.05 15.41 -12.71
N PHE A 118 12.71 14.43 -13.31
CA PHE A 118 12.14 13.09 -13.52
C PHE A 118 12.40 12.18 -12.31
N VAL A 119 11.37 11.46 -11.89
CA VAL A 119 11.44 10.40 -10.89
C VAL A 119 11.14 9.08 -11.58
N THR A 120 12.13 8.20 -11.62
CA THR A 120 12.02 6.88 -12.26
C THR A 120 11.48 5.84 -11.29
N ASP A 121 11.90 5.92 -10.01
CA ASP A 121 11.47 5.02 -8.96
C ASP A 121 11.20 5.82 -7.67
N PRO A 122 9.93 5.93 -7.23
CA PRO A 122 9.58 6.60 -5.98
C PRO A 122 10.23 6.00 -4.73
N SER A 123 10.60 4.71 -4.75
CA SER A 123 11.24 4.05 -3.60
C SER A 123 12.68 4.51 -3.36
N GLU A 124 13.32 5.16 -4.34
CA GLU A 124 14.65 5.77 -4.18
C GLU A 124 14.57 7.20 -3.61
N GLU A 125 13.38 7.82 -3.62
CA GLU A 125 13.18 9.20 -3.15
C GLU A 125 12.69 9.27 -1.69
N VAL A 126 12.03 8.22 -1.21
CA VAL A 126 11.48 8.14 0.16
C VAL A 126 11.54 6.72 0.73
N GLU A 127 11.59 6.63 2.06
CA GLU A 127 11.54 5.38 2.81
C GLU A 127 10.15 5.16 3.43
N VAL A 128 9.74 3.89 3.61
CA VAL A 128 8.55 3.56 4.41
C VAL A 128 8.75 4.08 5.84
N ASP A 129 7.68 4.58 6.44
CA ASP A 129 7.64 5.25 7.75
C ASP A 129 8.34 6.60 7.84
N GLN A 130 8.96 7.09 6.77
CA GLN A 130 9.54 8.43 6.73
C GLN A 130 8.47 9.52 6.88
N MET A 131 8.77 10.53 7.69
CA MET A 131 7.98 11.76 7.73
C MET A 131 8.42 12.70 6.59
N ILE A 132 7.48 13.06 5.72
CA ILE A 132 7.67 13.97 4.59
C ILE A 132 6.77 15.19 4.72
N LYS A 133 7.20 16.30 4.11
CA LYS A 133 6.36 17.50 3.98
C LYS A 133 5.61 17.48 2.67
N VAL A 134 4.31 17.71 2.73
CA VAL A 134 3.41 17.72 1.57
C VAL A 134 2.43 18.88 1.67
N ARG A 135 1.87 19.30 0.55
CA ARG A 135 0.71 20.18 0.47
C ARG A 135 -0.46 19.46 -0.17
N VAL A 136 -1.67 19.94 0.07
CA VAL A 136 -2.88 19.43 -0.59
C VAL A 136 -2.96 19.99 -2.00
N ALA A 137 -2.84 19.13 -3.00
CA ALA A 137 -2.93 19.52 -4.42
C ALA A 137 -4.37 19.43 -4.94
N ARG A 138 -5.12 18.41 -4.50
CA ARG A 138 -6.53 18.23 -4.86
C ARG A 138 -7.27 17.38 -3.83
N VAL A 139 -8.51 17.75 -3.55
CA VAL A 139 -9.46 16.97 -2.76
C VAL A 139 -10.59 16.56 -3.67
N ASP A 140 -10.94 15.27 -3.70
CA ASP A 140 -12.03 14.72 -4.51
C ASP A 140 -13.05 14.00 -3.62
N PRO A 141 -14.06 14.73 -3.10
CA PRO A 141 -15.05 14.18 -2.16
C PRO A 141 -15.92 13.10 -2.77
N SER A 142 -16.09 13.12 -4.10
CA SER A 142 -16.91 12.13 -4.80
C SER A 142 -16.29 10.73 -4.78
N THR A 143 -14.96 10.67 -4.61
CA THR A 143 -14.18 9.44 -4.65
C THR A 143 -13.37 9.20 -3.38
N GLY A 144 -13.46 10.08 -2.37
CA GLY A 144 -12.62 10.00 -1.17
C GLY A 144 -11.13 10.30 -1.38
N ARG A 145 -10.73 10.77 -2.57
CA ARG A 145 -9.32 10.87 -2.94
C ARG A 145 -8.65 12.18 -2.56
N LEU A 146 -7.46 12.06 -1.99
CA LEU A 146 -6.58 13.18 -1.65
C LEU A 146 -5.28 13.10 -2.45
N SER A 147 -5.08 14.06 -3.35
CA SER A 147 -3.81 14.24 -4.06
C SER A 147 -2.91 15.21 -3.30
N LEU A 148 -1.68 14.79 -3.09
CA LEU A 148 -0.65 15.51 -2.35
C LEU A 148 0.50 15.91 -3.28
N SER A 149 1.25 16.93 -2.87
CA SER A 149 2.46 17.36 -3.58
C SER A 149 3.60 17.65 -2.60
N MET A 150 4.80 17.20 -2.93
CA MET A 150 6.04 17.55 -2.23
C MET A 150 6.74 18.77 -2.84
N LYS A 151 6.13 19.36 -3.88
CA LYS A 151 6.64 20.54 -4.58
C LYS A 151 5.97 21.80 -4.06
N SER A 152 6.61 22.95 -4.25
CA SER A 152 5.94 24.24 -4.12
C SER A 152 4.76 24.37 -5.10
N ALA A 153 3.77 25.18 -4.74
CA ALA A 153 2.65 25.54 -5.60
C ALA A 153 3.05 26.56 -6.68
#